data_AF-G5SFX8-F1
#
_entry.id   AF-G5SFX8-F1
#
_cell.length_a   1.000
_cell.length_b   1.000
_cell.length_c   1.000
_cell.angle_alpha   90.00
_cell.angle_beta   90.00
_cell.angle_gamma   90.00
#
_symmetry.space_group_name_H-M   'P 1'
#
loop_
_entity.id
_entity.type
_entity.pdbx_description
1 polymer ?
#
loop_
_entity_poly.entity_id
_entity_poly.type
_entity_poly.pdbx_seq_one_letter_code
_entity_poly.pdbx_strand_id
1 'polypeptide(L)' 'MQAHQDIIANIGEKLGLPLTFDDNNQCLLLLDSDIFTSIEAKDDIWLLNGMIILIWQ' A
#
# COMPACT_ATOMS: atom_id res chain seq x y z
N MET A 1 -14.81 -2.13 -0.64
CA MET A 1 -13.60 -2.55 -1.38
C MET A 1 -13.47 -1.91 -2.75
N GLN A 2 -14.48 -1.96 -3.64
CA GLN A 2 -14.37 -1.34 -4.97
C GLN A 2 -13.97 0.15 -4.93
N ALA A 3 -14.60 0.96 -4.08
CA ALA A 3 -14.24 2.37 -3.93
C ALA A 3 -12.76 2.57 -3.53
N HIS A 4 -12.21 1.70 -2.67
CA HIS A 4 -10.80 1.75 -2.30
C HIS A 4 -9.90 1.40 -3.50
N GLN A 5 -10.28 0.38 -4.29
CA GLN A 5 -9.57 0.02 -5.53
C GLN A 5 -9.55 1.17 -6.54
N ASP A 6 -10.68 1.85 -6.75
CA ASP A 6 -10.77 2.97 -7.69
C ASP A 6 -9.89 4.15 -7.23
N ILE A 7 -9.85 4.44 -5.93
CA ILE A 7 -9.02 5.51 -5.37
C ILE A 7 -7.53 5.17 -5.50
N ILE A 8 -7.11 3.95 -5.15
CA ILE A 8 -5.69 3.59 -5.22
C ILE A 8 -5.19 3.48 -6.66
N ALA A 9 -6.03 3.03 -7.60
CA ALA A 9 -5.70 3.02 -9.02
C ALA A 9 -5.45 4.44 -9.54
N ASN A 10 -6.31 5.41 -9.18
CA ASN A 10 -6.12 6.83 -9.54
C ASN A 10 -4.82 7.43 -8.94
N ILE A 11 -4.43 7.01 -7.74
CA ILE A 11 -3.12 7.39 -7.16
C ILE A 11 -1.99 6.74 -7.96
N GLY A 12 -2.14 5.46 -8.31
CA GLY A 12 -1.18 4.74 -9.13
C GLY A 12 -0.93 5.38 -10.49
N GLU A 13 -1.98 5.80 -11.19
CA GLU A 13 -1.85 6.53 -12.47
C GLU A 13 -1.00 7.80 -12.35
N LYS A 14 -1.21 8.58 -11.27
CA LYS A 14 -0.41 9.80 -11.00
C LYS A 14 1.06 9.49 -10.70
N LEU A 15 1.33 8.32 -10.12
CA LEU A 15 2.67 7.85 -9.81
C LEU A 15 3.31 7.06 -10.97
N GLY A 16 2.55 6.74 -12.02
CA GLY A 16 2.99 5.87 -13.12
C GLY A 16 3.15 4.40 -12.72
N LEU A 17 2.41 3.94 -11.69
CA LEU A 17 2.49 2.60 -11.11
C LEU A 17 1.10 1.93 -11.09
N PRO A 18 1.01 0.61 -11.34
CA PRO A 18 -0.26 -0.12 -11.29
C PRO A 18 -0.63 -0.48 -9.83
N LEU A 19 -0.90 0.52 -8.99
CA LEU A 19 -1.24 0.30 -7.59
C LEU A 19 -2.62 -0.38 -7.45
N THR A 20 -2.69 -1.40 -6.61
CA THR A 20 -3.91 -2.15 -6.29
C THR A 20 -3.78 -2.78 -4.91
N PHE A 21 -4.92 -3.03 -4.25
CA PHE A 21 -4.94 -3.85 -3.04
C PHE A 21 -4.99 -5.34 -3.41
N ASP A 22 -4.24 -6.16 -2.68
CA ASP A 22 -4.24 -7.62 -2.77
C ASP A 22 -5.40 -8.25 -1.97
N ASP A 23 -5.41 -9.59 -1.89
CA ASP A 23 -6.42 -10.35 -1.15
C ASP A 23 -6.38 -10.10 0.38
N ASN A 24 -5.32 -9.49 0.91
CA ASN A 24 -5.19 -9.08 2.31
C ASN A 24 -5.60 -7.62 2.55
N ASN A 25 -6.16 -6.95 1.54
CA ASN A 25 -6.44 -5.53 1.53
C ASN A 25 -5.18 -4.65 1.67
N GLN A 26 -4.02 -5.14 1.26
CA GLN A 26 -2.74 -4.46 1.35
C GLN A 26 -2.23 -4.06 -0.03
N CYS A 27 -1.56 -2.91 -0.12
CA CYS A 27 -0.80 -2.48 -1.28
C CYS A 27 0.65 -2.27 -0.83
N LEU A 28 1.47 -3.30 -1.00
CA LEU A 28 2.87 -3.28 -0.57
C LEU A 28 3.73 -2.50 -1.56
N LEU A 29 4.58 -1.62 -1.03
CA LEU A 29 5.50 -0.80 -1.79
C LEU A 29 6.92 -0.97 -1.22
N LEU A 30 7.89 -1.00 -2.12
CA LEU A 30 9.30 -0.82 -1.80
C LEU A 30 9.72 0.55 -2.32
N LEU A 31 10.09 1.45 -1.41
CA LEU A 31 10.67 2.74 -1.74
C LEU A 31 12.20 2.64 -1.67
N ASP A 32 12.87 3.30 -2.60
CA ASP A 32 14.32 3.19 -2.83
C ASP A 32 14.76 1.72 -2.97
N SER A 33 15.42 1.16 -1.94
CA SER A 33 15.89 -0.22 -1.97
C SER A 33 15.62 -1.02 -0.68
N ASP A 34 15.19 -0.36 0.39
CA ASP A 34 15.11 -0.93 1.73
C ASP A 34 13.95 -0.39 2.59
N ILE A 35 13.14 0.54 2.08
CA ILE A 35 11.99 1.09 2.81
C ILE A 35 10.73 0.34 2.41
N PHE A 36 10.33 -0.61 3.25
CA PHE A 36 9.06 -1.33 3.10
C PHE A 36 7.92 -0.52 3.72
N THR A 37 6.90 -0.23 2.90
CA THR A 37 5.67 0.42 3.34
C THR A 37 4.48 -0.30 2.74
N SER A 38 3.33 -0.21 3.39
CA SER A 38 2.08 -0.75 2.88
C SER A 38 0.94 0.22 3.15
N ILE A 39 0.05 0.34 2.17
CA ILE A 39 -1.26 0.97 2.35
C ILE A 39 -2.26 -0.16 2.61
N GLU A 40 -3.00 -0.09 3.70
CA GLU A 40 -4.05 -1.05 4.05
C GLU A 40 -5.42 -0.40 3.93
N ALA A 41 -6.34 -1.02 3.18
CA ALA A 41 -7.74 -0.65 3.19
C ALA A 41 -8.45 -1.35 4.37
N LYS A 42 -8.92 -0.57 5.34
CA LYS A 42 -9.61 -1.09 6.54
C LYS A 42 -10.90 -0.34 6.80
N ASP A 43 -12.02 -1.01 6.57
CA ASP A 43 -13.36 -0.43 6.70
C ASP A 43 -13.50 0.86 5.87
N ASP A 44 -13.67 2.02 6.51
CA ASP A 44 -13.81 3.34 5.92
C ASP A 44 -12.52 4.18 5.93
N ILE A 45 -11.42 3.64 6.45
CA ILE A 45 -10.13 4.32 6.57
C ILE A 45 -9.00 3.56 5.86
N TRP A 46 -7.88 4.25 5.63
CA TRP A 46 -6.63 3.63 5.21
C TRP A 46 -5.59 3.74 6.32
N LEU A 47 -4.85 2.65 6.53
CA LEU A 47 -3.67 2.65 7.40
C LEU A 47 -2.41 2.72 6.53
N LEU A 48 -1.45 3.52 6.97
CA LEU A 48 -0.11 3.59 6.38
C LEU A 48 0.85 2.87 7.31
N ASN A 49 1.27 1.67 6.90
CA ASN A 49 2.15 0.80 7.66
C ASN A 49 3.58 0.96 7.13
N GLY A 50 4.56 1.11 8.02
CA GLY A 50 5.97 1.24 7.64
C GLY A 50 6.85 0.33 8.47
N MET A 51 7.78 -0.38 7.83
CA MET A 51 8.80 -1.13 8.53
C MET A 51 9.88 -0.17 9.03
N ILE A 52 10.05 -0.06 10.35
CA ILE A 52 11.02 0.85 10.97
C ILE A 52 12.37 0.17 11.23
N ILE A 53 12.35 -1.09 11.68
CA ILE A 53 13.55 -1.90 11.93
C ILE A 53 13.30 -3.36 11.54
N LEU A 54 14.25 -3.94 10.79
CA LEU A 54 14.36 -5.38 10.60
C LEU A 54 14.92 -6.00 11.88
N ILE A 55 14.06 -6.49 12.76
CA ILE A 55 14.51 -7.36 13.85
C ILE A 55 14.64 -8.77 13.29
N TRP A 56 15.82 -9.12 12.78
CA TRP A 56 16.19 -10.51 12.64
C TRP A 56 16.44 -11.05 14.06
N GLN A 57 15.52 -11.85 14.59
CA GLN A 57 15.80 -12.78 15.68
C GLN A 57 16.16 -14.14 15.09
#